data_AF-A0A0N4U0U9-F1
#
_entry.id   AF-A0A0N4U0U9-F1
#
_cell.length_a   1.000
_cell.length_b   1.000
_cell.length_c   1.000
_cell.angle_alpha   90.00
_cell.angle_beta   90.00
_cell.angle_gamma   90.00
#
_symmetry.space_group_name_H-M   'P 1'
#
loop_
_entity.id
_entity.type
_entity.pdbx_description
1 polymer ?
#
loop_
_entity_poly.entity_id
_entity_poly.type
_entity_poly.pdbx_seq_one_letter_code
_entity_poly.pdbx_strand_id
1 'polypeptide(L)'
;MTSKKEAEERKLELERKKQRLAEMREDKRRREEERRRNLLRNIGIENGAASGPPKTLLQKDLDEILEPVGIPSLPPIEQSPAAKSDSQAIFSSE
;
A
#
# COMPACT_ATOMS: atom_id res chain seq x y z
N MET A 1 -1.89 49.79 41.82
CA MET A 1 -3.14 49.08 41.47
C MET A 1 -3.06 48.49 40.04
N THR A 2 -2.05 47.68 39.73
CA THR A 2 -1.77 47.21 38.35
C THR A 2 -2.18 45.75 38.09
N SER A 3 -2.27 44.92 39.13
CA SER A 3 -2.52 43.48 39.03
C SER A 3 -3.84 43.08 38.34
N LYS A 4 -4.93 43.86 38.46
CA LYS A 4 -6.20 43.56 37.78
C LYS A 4 -6.10 43.72 36.26
N LYS A 5 -5.40 44.75 35.76
CA LYS A 5 -5.21 44.95 34.32
C LYS A 5 -4.33 43.86 33.71
N GLU A 6 -3.24 43.47 34.38
CA GLU A 6 -2.40 42.36 33.92
C GLU A 6 -3.17 41.03 33.88
N ALA A 7 -4.04 40.78 34.86
CA ALA A 7 -4.87 39.57 34.86
C ALA A 7 -5.87 39.55 33.69
N GLU A 8 -6.48 40.70 33.36
CA GLU A 8 -7.39 40.84 32.22
C GLU A 8 -6.66 40.70 30.88
N GLU A 9 -5.50 41.32 30.71
CA GLU A 9 -4.67 41.17 29.49
C GLU A 9 -4.25 39.71 29.29
N ARG A 10 -3.80 39.04 30.36
CA ARG A 10 -3.42 37.62 30.31
C ARG A 10 -4.62 36.74 29.94
N LYS A 11 -5.81 37.05 30.46
CA LYS A 11 -7.03 36.30 30.13
C LYS A 11 -7.40 36.48 28.66
N LEU A 12 -7.36 37.71 28.14
CA LEU A 12 -7.65 38.03 26.75
C LEU A 12 -6.66 37.33 25.80
N GLU A 13 -5.38 37.30 26.16
CA GLU A 13 -4.38 36.62 25.34
C GLU A 13 -4.56 35.10 25.34
N LEU A 14 -4.92 34.50 26.48
CA LEU A 14 -5.26 33.08 26.55
C LEU A 14 -6.49 32.74 25.71
N GLU A 15 -7.49 33.60 25.68
CA GLU A 15 -8.69 33.40 24.86
C GLU A 15 -8.37 33.42 23.35
N ARG A 16 -7.55 34.38 22.91
CA ARG A 16 -7.02 34.43 21.53
C ARG A 16 -6.20 33.18 21.18
N LYS A 17 -5.33 32.72 22.09
CA LYS A 17 -4.54 31.49 21.90
C LYS A 17 -5.42 30.25 21.83
N LYS A 18 -6.46 30.16 22.67
CA LYS A 18 -7.43 29.06 22.63
C LYS A 18 -8.19 29.00 21.30
N GLN A 19 -8.66 30.15 20.79
CA GLN A 19 -9.30 30.22 19.47
C GLN A 19 -8.36 29.75 18.36
N ARG A 20 -7.13 30.27 18.30
CA ARG A 20 -6.14 29.84 17.30
C ARG A 20 -5.82 28.34 17.39
N LEU A 21 -5.76 27.80 18.61
CA LEU A 21 -5.50 26.37 18.80
C LEU A 21 -6.68 25.51 18.32
N ALA A 22 -7.91 25.96 18.56
CA ALA A 22 -9.10 25.28 18.05
C ALA A 22 -9.12 25.29 16.52
N GLU A 23 -8.83 26.43 15.90
CA GLU A 23 -8.74 26.58 14.44
C GLU A 23 -7.66 25.68 13.84
N MET A 24 -6.45 25.65 14.42
CA MET A 24 -5.38 24.73 13.97
C MET A 24 -5.76 23.26 14.11
N ARG A 25 -6.48 22.87 15.17
CA ARG A 25 -6.92 21.48 15.36
C ARG A 25 -7.96 21.09 14.31
N GLU A 26 -8.89 21.99 14.00
CA GLU A 26 -9.90 21.75 12.97
C GLU A 26 -9.28 21.70 11.57
N ASP A 27 -8.34 22.59 11.27
CA ASP A 27 -7.61 22.60 9.99
C ASP A 27 -6.76 21.33 9.81
N LYS A 28 -6.09 20.86 10.88
CA LYS A 28 -5.41 19.55 10.86
C LYS A 28 -6.39 18.40 10.63
N ARG A 29 -7.52 18.38 11.33
CA ARG A 29 -8.56 17.35 11.14
C ARG A 29 -9.06 17.34 9.69
N ARG A 30 -9.34 18.52 9.12
CA ARG A 30 -9.80 18.65 7.73
C ARG A 30 -8.77 18.15 6.73
N ARG A 31 -7.49 18.54 6.87
CA ARG A 31 -6.43 18.07 5.97
C ARG A 31 -6.17 16.57 6.08
N GLU A 32 -6.23 16.01 7.29
CA GLU A 32 -6.03 14.58 7.49
C GLU A 32 -7.20 13.77 6.92
N GLU A 33 -8.43 14.26 7.08
CA GLU A 33 -9.63 13.64 6.51
C GLU A 33 -9.65 13.74 4.97
N GLU A 34 -9.21 14.87 4.40
CA GLU A 34 -9.01 15.03 2.97
C GLU A 34 -7.90 14.14 2.42
N ARG A 35 -6.75 14.06 3.11
CA ARG A 35 -5.69 13.09 2.78
C ARG A 35 -6.21 11.67 2.83
N ARG A 36 -6.96 11.30 3.87
CA ARG A 36 -7.54 9.97 4.01
C ARG A 36 -8.52 9.68 2.89
N ARG A 37 -9.35 10.64 2.50
CA ARG A 37 -10.30 10.51 1.37
C ARG A 37 -9.57 10.38 0.04
N ASN A 38 -8.54 11.18 -0.21
CA ASN A 38 -7.73 11.10 -1.42
C ASN A 38 -6.95 9.80 -1.49
N LEU A 39 -6.39 9.35 -0.37
CA LEU A 39 -5.72 8.06 -0.27
C LEU A 39 -6.72 6.94 -0.53
N LEU A 40 -7.90 6.92 0.08
CA LEU A 40 -8.94 5.91 -0.19
C LEU A 40 -9.43 5.93 -1.64
N ARG A 41 -9.52 7.12 -2.26
CA ARG A 41 -9.82 7.24 -3.69
C ARG A 41 -8.74 6.62 -4.57
N ASN A 42 -7.48 6.72 -4.17
CA ASN A 42 -6.33 6.16 -4.90
C ASN A 42 -5.99 4.72 -4.48
N ILE A 43 -6.45 4.25 -3.32
CA ILE A 43 -6.23 2.88 -2.82
C ILE A 43 -6.89 1.84 -3.73
N GLY A 44 -8.01 2.19 -4.38
CA GLY A 44 -8.59 1.35 -5.43
C GLY A 44 -7.71 1.19 -6.67
N ILE A 45 -6.66 2.02 -6.81
CA ILE A 45 -5.73 2.03 -7.95
C ILE A 45 -4.36 1.47 -7.53
N GLU A 46 -3.88 1.77 -6.31
CA GLU A 46 -2.51 1.42 -5.88
C GLU A 46 -2.42 0.25 -4.89
N ASN A 47 -3.51 -0.11 -4.18
CA ASN A 47 -3.46 -1.07 -3.07
C ASN A 47 -4.17 -2.40 -3.34
N GLY A 48 -4.17 -2.87 -4.60
CA GLY A 48 -4.43 -4.28 -4.92
C GLY A 48 -5.77 -4.88 -4.47
N ALA A 49 -6.68 -4.07 -3.90
CA ALA A 49 -8.07 -4.44 -3.67
C ALA A 49 -8.82 -4.35 -5.00
N ALA A 50 -8.39 -5.20 -5.93
CA ALA A 50 -9.19 -5.61 -7.06
C ALA A 50 -10.48 -6.23 -6.50
N SER A 51 -11.50 -5.40 -6.34
CA SER A 51 -12.91 -5.84 -6.31
C SER A 51 -13.37 -6.20 -7.74
N GLY A 52 -12.49 -6.84 -8.50
CA GLY A 52 -12.69 -7.35 -9.84
C GLY A 52 -11.83 -8.61 -9.97
N PRO A 53 -12.19 -9.55 -10.86
CA PRO A 53 -11.40 -10.76 -11.05
C PRO A 53 -9.94 -10.36 -11.25
N PRO A 54 -8.97 -11.09 -10.65
CA PRO A 54 -7.57 -10.71 -10.74
C PRO A 54 -7.26 -10.53 -12.22
N LYS A 55 -6.86 -9.32 -12.61
CA LYS A 55 -6.23 -9.12 -13.92
C LYS A 55 -4.94 -9.92 -13.83
N THR A 56 -4.99 -11.17 -14.27
CA THR A 56 -3.83 -12.02 -14.41
C THR A 56 -2.87 -11.24 -15.28
N LEU A 57 -1.76 -10.74 -14.71
CA LEU A 57 -0.69 -10.16 -15.52
C LEU A 57 -0.33 -11.20 -16.58
N LEU A 58 -0.33 -10.79 -17.85
CA LEU A 58 0.11 -11.67 -18.91
C LEU A 58 1.61 -11.91 -18.71
N GLN A 59 2.09 -13.11 -19.02
CA GLN A 59 3.50 -13.46 -18.91
C GLN A 59 4.41 -12.44 -19.61
N LYS A 60 3.96 -11.90 -20.75
CA LYS A 60 4.65 -10.86 -21.52
C LYS A 60 4.83 -9.56 -20.74
N ASP A 61 3.82 -9.17 -19.97
CA ASP A 61 3.87 -7.95 -19.14
C ASP A 61 4.86 -8.13 -17.98
N LEU A 62 4.94 -9.35 -17.43
CA LEU A 62 5.94 -9.70 -16.41
C LEU A 62 7.36 -9.69 -16.99
N ASP A 63 7.56 -10.23 -18.20
CA ASP A 63 8.85 -10.26 -18.88
C ASP A 63 9.36 -8.83 -19.13
N GLU A 64 8.51 -7.93 -19.62
CA GLU A 64 8.87 -6.52 -19.88
C GLU A 64 9.22 -5.73 -18.60
N ILE A 65 8.55 -6.02 -17.49
CA ILE A 65 8.84 -5.37 -16.19
C ILE A 65 10.15 -5.88 -15.58
N LEU A 66 10.46 -7.16 -15.77
CA LEU A 66 11.61 -7.80 -15.12
C LEU A 66 12.88 -7.73 -15.96
N GLU A 67 12.78 -7.49 -17.28
CA GLU A 67 13.91 -7.32 -18.20
C GLU A 67 14.91 -6.23 -17.76
N PRO A 68 14.51 -5.02 -17.35
CA PRO A 68 15.44 -3.99 -16.88
C PRO A 68 16.19 -4.35 -15.60
N VAL A 69 15.62 -5.25 -14.78
CA VAL A 69 16.18 -5.69 -13.50
C VAL A 69 16.98 -6.99 -13.65
N GLY A 70 16.93 -7.64 -14.83
CA GLY A 70 17.63 -8.89 -15.11
C GLY A 70 17.11 -10.09 -14.32
N ILE A 71 15.86 -10.05 -13.86
CA ILE A 71 15.23 -11.15 -13.11
C ILE A 71 14.44 -12.02 -14.11
N PRO A 72 14.67 -13.34 -14.17
CA PRO A 72 13.82 -14.20 -14.97
C PRO A 72 12.41 -14.28 -14.35
N SER A 73 11.39 -14.11 -15.18
CA SER A 73 9.98 -14.20 -14.81
C SER A 73 9.53 -15.61 -14.41
N LEU A 74 10.31 -16.62 -14.79
CA LEU A 74 10.10 -18.01 -14.43
C LEU A 74 11.34 -18.55 -13.70
N PRO A 75 11.15 -19.31 -12.60
CA PRO A 75 12.27 -19.96 -11.94
C PRO A 75 12.94 -20.96 -12.88
N PRO A 76 14.27 -21.17 -12.77
CA PRO A 76 14.95 -22.19 -13.53
C PRO A 76 14.35 -23.56 -13.16
N ILE A 77 13.72 -24.20 -14.15
CA ILE A 77 13.27 -25.58 -14.02
C ILE A 77 14.54 -26.41 -14.06
N GLU A 78 15.06 -26.77 -12.89
CA GLU A 78 16.09 -27.81 -12.79
C GLU A 78 15.48 -29.07 -13.43
N GLN A 79 16.02 -29.45 -14.59
CA GLN A 79 15.76 -30.75 -15.18
C GLN A 79 16.28 -31.78 -14.19
N SER A 80 15.42 -32.26 -13.30
CA SER A 80 15.72 -33.42 -12.46
C SER A 80 16.07 -34.59 -13.38
N PRO A 81 17.31 -35.09 -13.39
CA PRO A 81 17.67 -36.28 -14.15
C PRO A 81 17.26 -37.52 -13.32
N ALA A 82 15.96 -37.71 -13.10
CA ALA A 82 15.47 -38.82 -12.28
C ALA A 82 14.08 -39.30 -12.73
N ALA A 83 14.01 -39.77 -13.97
CA ALA A 83 13.02 -40.76 -14.39
C ALA A 83 13.68 -41.82 -15.30
N LYS A 84 14.83 -42.34 -14.85
CA LYS A 84 15.25 -43.71 -15.17
C LYS A 84 14.64 -44.60 -14.08
N SER A 85 13.39 -45.01 -14.26
CA SER A 85 12.78 -46.05 -13.42
C SER A 85 11.90 -46.91 -14.30
N ASP A 86 12.38 -48.14 -14.46
CA ASP A 86 11.78 -49.33 -15.03
C ASP A 86 10.28 -49.31 -15.31
N SER A 87 9.93 -49.48 -16.58
CA SER A 87 8.73 -50.20 -17.00
C SER A 87 9.03 -50.94 -18.31
N GLN A 88 10.14 -51.68 -18.34
CA GLN A 88 10.23 -52.90 -19.13
C GLN A 88 9.73 -54.04 -18.22
N ALA A 89 8.43 -54.31 -18.28
CA ALA A 89 7.85 -55.53 -17.73
C ALA A 89 6.69 -55.97 -18.63
N ILE A 90 7.06 -56.68 -19.69
CA ILE A 90 6.48 -57.98 -20.07
C ILE A 90 4.95 -58.06 -19.90
N PHE A 91 4.23 -57.79 -20.98
CA PHE A 91 2.97 -58.49 -21.26
C PHE A 91 3.10 -59.19 -22.61
N SER A 92 3.93 -60.23 -22.64
CA SER A 92 3.71 -61.37 -23.54
C SER A 92 2.58 -62.18 -22.94
N SER A 93 1.43 -62.19 -23.59
CA SER A 93 0.52 -63.33 -23.56
C SER A 93 -0.21 -63.33 -24.91
N GLU A 94 0.21 -64.33 -25.68
CA GLU A 94 -0.34 -64.84 -26.92
C GLU A 94 -1.69 -65.55 -26.67
#